data_AF-A0AA37VRD8-F1
#
_entry.id   AF-A0AA37VRD8-F1
#
_cell.length_a   1.000
_cell.length_b   1.000
_cell.length_c   1.000
_cell.angle_alpha   90.00
_cell.angle_beta   90.00
_cell.angle_gamma   90.00
#
_symmetry.space_group_name_H-M   'P 1'
#
loop_
_entity.id
_entity.type
_entity.pdbx_description
1 polymer ?
#
loop_
_entity_poly.entity_id
_entity_poly.type
_entity_poly.pdbx_seq_one_letter_code
_entity_poly.pdbx_strand_id
1 'polypeptide(L)'
;MPDDADAPHPGQWRSGATFRKLLDDMYEFWQIPEGQRLRTAQQADEADLQTWLADQPGVVVRDHGGYAPEQWKGEIDGHSFYFRERDTEWDIEIDLRPSGSMRVVDGTNDDGTTRYRQHEISEGDVIATGTIAAEGYGTNPRERAAFIATTIREHLRRKRVDEIARMVAERSAELNHRLS
;
A
#
# COMPACT_ATOMS: atom_id res chain seq x y z
N MET A 1 8.03 -36.83 1.92
CA MET A 1 8.12 -36.36 0.53
C MET A 1 6.71 -36.47 -0.03
N PRO A 2 5.93 -35.38 -0.11
CA PRO A 2 4.64 -35.43 -0.79
C PRO A 2 4.87 -35.47 -2.31
N ASP A 3 4.04 -36.25 -3.00
CA ASP A 3 4.08 -36.43 -4.46
C ASP A 3 3.87 -35.11 -5.20
N ASP A 4 4.71 -34.85 -6.20
CA ASP A 4 4.64 -33.73 -7.16
C ASP A 4 3.42 -33.79 -8.11
N ALA A 5 2.41 -34.60 -7.80
CA ALA A 5 1.25 -34.87 -8.66
C ALA A 5 0.11 -33.83 -8.53
N ASP A 6 0.18 -32.93 -7.55
CA ASP A 6 -0.87 -31.93 -7.27
C ASP A 6 -0.49 -30.48 -7.66
N ALA A 7 0.63 -30.28 -8.35
CA ALA A 7 0.98 -28.96 -8.88
C ALA A 7 0.09 -28.63 -10.10
N PRO A 8 -0.77 -27.59 -10.06
CA PRO A 8 -1.63 -27.26 -11.18
C PRO A 8 -0.81 -26.87 -12.42
N HIS A 9 -1.08 -27.55 -13.54
CA HIS A 9 -0.39 -27.31 -14.80
C HIS A 9 -0.70 -25.90 -15.36
N PRO A 10 0.27 -25.24 -16.03
CA PRO A 10 0.16 -23.84 -16.51
C PRO A 10 -0.91 -23.60 -17.60
N GLY A 11 -1.69 -24.60 -17.98
CA GLY A 11 -2.82 -24.51 -18.92
C GLY A 11 -4.22 -24.67 -18.30
N GLN A 12 -4.34 -25.02 -17.02
CA GLN A 12 -5.60 -25.39 -16.38
C GLN A 12 -6.57 -24.20 -16.20
N TRP A 13 -6.06 -22.97 -16.24
CA TRP A 13 -6.82 -21.73 -16.03
C TRP A 13 -7.53 -21.18 -17.28
N ARG A 14 -7.53 -21.89 -18.41
CA ARG A 14 -7.99 -21.36 -19.70
C ARG A 14 -9.51 -21.39 -19.93
N SER A 15 -10.32 -21.90 -18.99
CA SER A 15 -11.77 -21.99 -19.17
C SER A 15 -12.54 -21.32 -18.04
N GLY A 16 -13.65 -20.64 -18.39
CA GLY A 16 -14.55 -20.03 -17.41
C GLY A 16 -15.18 -21.05 -16.45
N ALA A 17 -15.25 -22.33 -16.83
CA ALA A 17 -15.72 -23.41 -15.96
C ALA A 17 -14.71 -23.74 -14.85
N THR A 18 -13.41 -23.81 -15.17
CA THR A 18 -12.36 -24.03 -14.17
C THR A 18 -12.26 -22.86 -13.21
N PHE A 19 -12.38 -21.63 -13.73
CA PHE A 19 -12.40 -20.43 -12.88
C PHE A 19 -13.62 -20.41 -11.96
N ARG A 20 -14.81 -20.78 -12.46
CA ARG A 20 -16.02 -20.87 -11.64
C ARG A 20 -15.89 -21.91 -10.54
N LYS A 21 -15.36 -23.09 -10.86
CA LYS A 21 -15.09 -24.12 -9.85
C LYS A 21 -14.14 -23.61 -8.75
N LEU A 22 -13.06 -22.91 -9.11
CA LEU A 22 -12.20 -22.26 -8.11
C LEU A 22 -12.98 -21.31 -7.20
N LEU A 23 -13.86 -20.47 -7.77
CA LEU A 23 -14.68 -19.54 -6.98
C LEU A 23 -15.65 -20.28 -6.05
N ASP A 24 -16.24 -21.38 -6.50
CA ASP A 24 -17.13 -22.22 -5.71
C ASP A 24 -16.35 -22.90 -4.56
N ASP A 25 -15.19 -23.49 -4.85
CA ASP A 25 -14.30 -24.12 -3.87
C ASP A 25 -13.82 -23.08 -2.83
N MET A 26 -13.46 -21.86 -3.26
CA MET A 26 -13.14 -20.76 -2.35
C MET A 26 -14.33 -20.36 -1.49
N TYR A 27 -15.54 -20.28 -2.07
CA TYR A 27 -16.76 -19.96 -1.33
C TYR A 27 -17.02 -21.02 -0.25
N GLU A 28 -16.93 -22.30 -0.58
CA GLU A 28 -17.08 -23.41 0.37
C GLU A 28 -16.04 -23.36 1.49
N PHE A 29 -14.77 -23.12 1.16
CA PHE A 29 -13.70 -22.94 2.14
C PHE A 29 -14.04 -21.84 3.15
N TRP A 30 -14.58 -20.71 2.70
CA TRP A 30 -14.95 -19.64 3.61
C TRP A 30 -16.11 -20.06 4.54
N GLN A 31 -17.01 -20.95 4.13
CA GLN A 31 -18.13 -21.39 4.98
C GLN A 31 -17.73 -22.40 6.07
N ILE A 32 -16.64 -23.15 5.92
CA ILE A 32 -16.19 -24.11 6.93
C ILE A 32 -15.56 -23.43 8.15
N PRO A 33 -15.45 -24.11 9.32
CA PRO A 33 -14.96 -23.49 10.56
C PRO A 33 -13.59 -22.84 10.45
N GLU A 34 -12.70 -23.39 9.63
CA GLU A 34 -11.37 -22.81 9.38
C GLU A 34 -11.46 -21.45 8.67
N GLY A 35 -12.19 -21.37 7.55
CA GLY A 35 -12.43 -20.11 6.86
C GLY A 35 -13.15 -19.08 7.73
N GLN A 36 -14.09 -19.51 8.56
CA GLN A 36 -14.77 -18.61 9.52
C GLN A 36 -13.78 -18.06 10.56
N ARG A 37 -12.88 -18.88 11.11
CA ARG A 37 -11.85 -18.41 12.05
C ARG A 37 -10.92 -17.38 11.41
N LEU A 38 -10.49 -17.61 10.17
CA LEU A 38 -9.65 -16.65 9.43
C LEU A 38 -10.38 -15.32 9.21
N ARG A 39 -11.68 -15.35 8.87
CA ARG A 39 -12.48 -14.12 8.74
C ARG A 39 -12.61 -13.38 10.06
N THR A 40 -12.86 -14.08 11.17
CA THR A 40 -12.93 -13.46 12.49
C THR A 40 -11.59 -12.84 12.89
N ALA A 41 -10.47 -13.52 12.62
CA ALA A 41 -9.14 -12.97 12.86
C ALA A 41 -8.90 -11.68 12.04
N GLN A 42 -9.21 -11.72 10.73
CA GLN A 42 -9.09 -10.53 9.88
C GLN A 42 -9.98 -9.36 10.35
N GLN A 43 -11.19 -9.64 10.82
CA GLN A 43 -12.07 -8.62 11.40
C GLN A 43 -11.54 -8.04 12.70
N ALA A 44 -10.90 -8.86 13.54
CA ALA A 44 -10.26 -8.40 14.76
C ALA A 44 -9.05 -7.51 14.46
N ASP A 45 -8.22 -7.90 13.49
CA ASP A 45 -7.08 -7.11 13.02
C ASP A 45 -7.52 -5.77 12.42
N GLU A 46 -8.61 -5.77 11.64
CA GLU A 46 -9.19 -4.52 11.11
C GLU A 46 -9.74 -3.64 12.24
N ALA A 47 -10.43 -4.20 13.22
CA ALA A 47 -10.94 -3.44 14.36
C ALA A 47 -9.83 -2.83 15.22
N ASP A 48 -8.72 -3.56 15.38
CA ASP A 48 -7.51 -3.07 16.05
C ASP A 48 -6.86 -1.92 15.26
N LEU A 49 -6.74 -2.05 13.93
CA LEU A 49 -6.29 -0.96 13.07
C LEU A 49 -7.18 0.29 13.20
N GLN A 50 -8.51 0.14 13.15
CA GLN A 50 -9.43 1.28 13.25
C GLN A 50 -9.36 1.97 14.61
N THR A 51 -9.19 1.20 15.69
CA THR A 51 -8.97 1.74 17.03
C THR A 51 -7.68 2.56 17.09
N TRP A 52 -6.59 2.01 16.55
CA TRP A 52 -5.31 2.70 16.51
C TRP A 52 -5.39 4.00 15.68
N LEU A 53 -6.01 3.96 14.50
CA LEU A 53 -6.18 5.11 13.62
C LEU A 53 -6.96 6.25 14.28
N ALA A 54 -7.99 5.94 15.08
CA ALA A 54 -8.75 6.93 15.82
C ALA A 54 -7.88 7.74 16.82
N ASP A 55 -6.82 7.12 17.32
CA ASP A 55 -5.86 7.74 18.25
C ASP A 55 -4.64 8.36 17.54
N GLN A 56 -4.55 8.27 16.22
CA GLN A 56 -3.44 8.82 15.44
C GLN A 56 -3.80 10.17 14.80
N PRO A 57 -3.46 11.32 15.43
CA PRO A 57 -3.69 12.61 14.80
C PRO A 57 -2.91 12.70 13.49
N GLY A 58 -3.53 13.25 12.44
CA GLY A 58 -2.87 13.48 11.16
C GLY A 58 -2.63 12.23 10.31
N VAL A 59 -3.09 11.04 10.70
CA VAL A 59 -3.00 9.82 9.89
C VAL A 59 -4.38 9.45 9.35
N VAL A 60 -4.49 9.38 8.02
CA VAL A 60 -5.71 8.95 7.33
C VAL A 60 -5.34 7.84 6.36
N VAL A 61 -5.85 6.62 6.60
CA VAL A 61 -5.75 5.52 5.64
C VAL A 61 -7.03 5.48 4.82
N ARG A 62 -6.92 5.59 3.50
CA ARG A 62 -8.07 5.59 2.57
C ARG A 62 -8.33 4.22 1.97
N ASP A 63 -7.26 3.46 1.74
CA ASP A 63 -7.29 2.16 1.11
C ASP A 63 -6.10 1.34 1.61
N HIS A 64 -6.33 0.08 1.94
CA HIS A 64 -5.28 -0.85 2.32
C HIS A 64 -5.65 -2.30 1.97
N GLY A 65 -4.63 -3.12 1.73
CA GLY A 65 -4.76 -4.54 1.45
C GLY A 65 -4.16 -4.96 0.11
N GLY A 66 -4.59 -6.10 -0.40
CA GLY A 66 -3.96 -6.78 -1.53
C GLY A 66 -3.06 -7.92 -1.05
N TYR A 67 -3.18 -9.09 -1.69
CA TYR A 67 -2.49 -10.31 -1.24
C TYR A 67 -1.05 -10.38 -1.77
N ALA A 68 -0.81 -9.79 -2.95
CA ALA A 68 0.49 -9.52 -3.56
C ALA A 68 0.23 -8.79 -4.88
N PRO A 69 0.52 -7.48 -4.99
CA PRO A 69 1.16 -6.63 -3.98
C PRO A 69 0.22 -6.25 -2.81
N GLU A 70 0.77 -6.13 -1.60
CA GLU A 70 0.12 -5.38 -0.51
C GLU A 70 0.29 -3.88 -0.82
N GLN A 71 -0.77 -3.10 -0.65
CA GLN A 71 -0.81 -1.68 -0.97
C GLN A 71 -1.50 -0.90 0.13
N TRP A 72 -0.99 0.29 0.42
CA TRP A 72 -1.61 1.23 1.34
C TRP A 72 -1.60 2.63 0.76
N LYS A 73 -2.71 3.35 0.88
CA LYS A 73 -2.87 4.73 0.39
C LYS A 73 -3.55 5.58 1.44
N GLY A 74 -3.12 6.83 1.53
CA GLY A 74 -3.70 7.74 2.50
C GLY A 74 -3.02 9.10 2.54
N GLU A 75 -3.10 9.72 3.70
CA GLU A 75 -2.50 11.01 4.01
C GLU A 75 -1.89 10.97 5.41
N ILE A 76 -0.66 11.46 5.56
CA ILE A 76 0.03 11.61 6.84
C ILE A 76 0.54 13.05 6.97
N ASP A 77 0.06 13.74 7.99
CA ASP A 77 0.43 15.13 8.33
C ASP A 77 0.31 16.11 7.13
N GLY A 78 -0.68 15.89 6.27
CA GLY A 78 -0.96 16.70 5.07
C GLY A 78 -0.27 16.21 3.79
N HIS A 79 0.52 15.14 3.86
CA HIS A 79 1.21 14.54 2.72
C HIS A 79 0.49 13.28 2.27
N SER A 80 0.06 13.23 1.01
CA SER A 80 -0.46 11.97 0.43
C SER A 80 0.66 10.94 0.40
N PHE A 81 0.33 9.67 0.63
CA PHE A 81 1.31 8.58 0.56
C PHE A 81 0.80 7.37 -0.19
N TYR A 82 1.75 6.62 -0.74
CA TYR A 82 1.54 5.29 -1.29
C TYR A 82 2.64 4.37 -0.75
N PHE A 83 2.25 3.25 -0.17
CA PHE A 83 3.15 2.15 0.15
C PHE A 83 2.79 0.96 -0.72
N ARG A 84 3.82 0.27 -1.20
CA ARG A 84 3.67 -0.93 -2.01
C ARG A 84 4.68 -1.97 -1.55
N GLU A 85 4.19 -3.16 -1.22
CA GLU A 85 5.01 -4.35 -1.05
C GLU A 85 4.88 -5.24 -2.30
N ARG A 86 6.01 -5.63 -2.88
CA ARG A 86 6.06 -6.60 -3.97
C ARG A 86 7.29 -7.48 -3.82
N ASP A 87 7.09 -8.79 -3.94
CA ASP A 87 8.19 -9.77 -3.98
C ASP A 87 9.15 -9.62 -2.77
N THR A 88 8.59 -9.37 -1.58
CA THR A 88 9.28 -9.10 -0.29
C THR A 88 10.01 -7.76 -0.17
N GLU A 89 10.03 -6.95 -1.23
CA GLU A 89 10.54 -5.60 -1.25
C GLU A 89 9.39 -4.60 -1.06
N TRP A 90 9.68 -3.44 -0.50
CA TRP A 90 8.71 -2.37 -0.38
C TRP A 90 9.31 -1.00 -0.66
N ASP A 91 8.45 -0.08 -1.07
CA ASP A 91 8.73 1.33 -1.24
C ASP A 91 7.62 2.19 -0.59
N ILE A 92 8.00 3.41 -0.20
CA ILE A 92 7.07 4.45 0.27
C ILE A 92 7.28 5.70 -0.57
N GLU A 93 6.22 6.15 -1.22
CA GLU A 93 6.12 7.41 -1.93
C GLU A 93 5.28 8.41 -1.12
N ILE A 94 5.66 9.69 -1.16
CA ILE A 94 4.84 10.80 -0.65
C ILE A 94 4.57 11.87 -1.70
N ASP A 95 3.61 12.75 -1.44
CA ASP A 95 3.26 13.89 -2.30
C ASP A 95 2.87 13.43 -3.71
N LEU A 96 2.00 12.40 -3.78
CA LEU A 96 1.51 11.81 -5.00
C LEU A 96 0.88 12.85 -5.93
N ARG A 97 1.29 12.84 -7.19
CA ARG A 97 0.84 13.75 -8.25
C ARG A 97 0.43 12.94 -9.47
N PRO A 98 -0.63 13.34 -10.20
CA PRO A 98 -0.97 12.69 -11.47
C PRO A 98 0.24 12.66 -12.42
N SER A 99 0.67 11.47 -12.83
CA SER A 99 1.81 11.24 -13.72
C SER A 99 1.38 10.73 -15.09
N GLY A 100 0.16 10.19 -15.21
CA GLY A 100 -0.34 9.67 -16.47
C GLY A 100 -1.70 9.03 -16.35
N SER A 101 -2.03 8.20 -17.33
CA SER A 101 -3.25 7.40 -17.29
C SER A 101 -3.09 6.12 -18.09
N MET A 102 -3.81 5.08 -17.66
CA MET A 102 -3.90 3.82 -18.37
C MET A 102 -5.35 3.48 -18.68
N ARG A 103 -5.57 2.76 -19.78
CA ARG A 103 -6.88 2.15 -20.03
C ARG A 103 -6.99 0.86 -19.25
N VAL A 104 -7.99 0.76 -18.39
CA VAL A 104 -8.33 -0.48 -17.69
C VAL A 104 -9.64 -1.02 -18.22
N VAL A 105 -9.76 -2.34 -18.28
CA VAL A 105 -11.02 -2.99 -18.65
C VAL A 105 -12.05 -2.69 -17.57
N ASP A 106 -13.19 -2.15 -17.98
CA ASP A 106 -14.31 -1.76 -17.11
C ASP A 106 -15.53 -2.67 -17.35
N GLY A 107 -15.40 -3.68 -18.20
CA GLY A 107 -16.41 -4.68 -18.49
C GLY A 107 -16.64 -4.86 -19.98
N THR A 108 -17.87 -5.19 -20.34
CA THR A 108 -18.28 -5.49 -21.71
C THR A 108 -19.49 -4.61 -22.06
N ASN A 109 -19.50 -4.05 -23.26
CA ASN A 109 -20.63 -3.33 -23.83
C ASN A 109 -21.75 -4.30 -24.26
N ASP A 110 -22.95 -3.79 -24.50
CA ASP A 110 -24.09 -4.60 -24.96
C ASP A 110 -23.85 -5.28 -26.31
N ASP A 111 -22.96 -4.74 -27.13
CA ASP A 111 -22.54 -5.31 -28.42
C ASP A 111 -21.44 -6.39 -28.30
N GLY A 112 -21.06 -6.75 -27.08
CA GLY A 112 -20.03 -7.75 -26.80
C GLY A 112 -18.59 -7.23 -26.86
N THR A 113 -18.38 -5.95 -27.17
CA THR A 113 -17.03 -5.36 -27.19
C THR A 113 -16.53 -5.01 -25.78
N THR A 114 -15.22 -5.03 -25.56
CA THR A 114 -14.64 -4.67 -24.25
C THR A 114 -14.79 -3.17 -24.00
N ARG A 115 -15.40 -2.83 -22.86
CA ARG A 115 -15.49 -1.47 -22.35
C ARG A 115 -14.24 -1.13 -21.57
N TYR A 116 -13.66 0.03 -21.86
CA TYR A 116 -12.47 0.53 -21.16
C TYR A 116 -12.83 1.81 -20.41
N ARG A 117 -12.26 1.99 -19.21
CA ARG A 117 -12.21 3.28 -18.53
C ARG A 117 -10.78 3.78 -18.45
N GLN A 118 -10.62 5.09 -18.40
CA GLN A 118 -9.33 5.72 -18.13
C GLN A 118 -9.10 5.72 -16.61
N HIS A 119 -7.97 5.18 -16.19
CA HIS A 119 -7.52 5.18 -14.81
C HIS A 119 -6.30 6.09 -14.71
N GLU A 120 -6.39 7.12 -13.88
CA GLU A 120 -5.28 8.02 -13.60
C GLU A 120 -4.19 7.27 -12.81
N ILE A 121 -2.94 7.52 -13.19
CA ILE A 121 -1.76 7.04 -12.49
C ILE A 121 -1.19 8.23 -11.73
N SER A 122 -0.86 8.02 -10.46
CA SER A 122 -0.20 9.01 -9.61
C SER A 122 1.11 8.45 -9.10
N GLU A 123 2.14 9.30 -9.08
CA GLU A 123 3.49 8.99 -8.59
C GLU A 123 3.93 10.10 -7.64
N GLY A 124 4.68 9.71 -6.60
CA GLY A 124 5.26 10.61 -5.63
C GLY A 124 6.78 10.54 -5.57
N ASP A 125 7.33 11.18 -4.54
CA ASP A 125 8.74 11.10 -4.23
C ASP A 125 8.99 9.85 -3.36
N VAL A 126 9.84 8.93 -3.82
CA VAL A 126 10.24 7.76 -3.02
C VAL A 126 11.10 8.24 -1.86
N ILE A 127 10.63 8.03 -0.63
CA ILE A 127 11.32 8.48 0.59
C ILE A 127 12.04 7.36 1.33
N ALA A 128 11.63 6.11 1.11
CA ALA A 128 12.18 4.94 1.74
C ALA A 128 11.92 3.69 0.90
N THR A 129 12.86 2.75 0.97
CA THR A 129 12.74 1.40 0.41
C THR A 129 13.29 0.40 1.41
N GLY A 130 12.87 -0.86 1.32
CA GLY A 130 13.41 -1.92 2.16
C GLY A 130 12.80 -3.27 1.86
N THR A 131 12.92 -4.18 2.83
CA THR A 131 12.37 -5.54 2.74
C THR A 131 11.44 -5.82 3.91
N ILE A 132 10.64 -6.88 3.81
CA ILE A 132 9.77 -7.33 4.89
C ILE A 132 10.51 -7.75 6.17
N ALA A 133 11.84 -7.89 6.11
CA ALA A 133 12.69 -8.16 7.26
C ALA A 133 13.07 -6.89 8.04
N ALA A 134 12.64 -5.70 7.60
CA ALA A 134 12.93 -4.45 8.26
C ALA A 134 12.41 -4.46 9.72
N GLU A 135 13.18 -3.85 10.62
CA GLU A 135 12.76 -3.68 12.01
C GLU A 135 11.46 -2.86 12.07
N GLY A 136 10.50 -3.34 12.86
CA GLY A 136 9.21 -2.67 13.02
C GLY A 136 8.26 -2.80 11.83
N TYR A 137 8.60 -3.59 10.79
CA TYR A 137 7.78 -3.75 9.58
C TYR A 137 6.32 -4.18 9.87
N GLY A 138 6.13 -4.97 10.93
CA GLY A 138 4.83 -5.40 11.41
C GLY A 138 4.34 -6.69 10.76
N THR A 139 3.45 -7.38 11.47
CA THR A 139 2.84 -8.65 11.04
C THR A 139 1.31 -8.56 10.90
N ASN A 140 0.73 -7.45 11.34
CA ASN A 140 -0.70 -7.15 11.23
C ASN A 140 -0.90 -5.72 10.67
N PRO A 141 -2.11 -5.40 10.19
CA PRO A 141 -2.41 -4.10 9.59
C PRO A 141 -2.12 -2.90 10.50
N ARG A 142 -2.37 -2.99 11.81
CA ARG A 142 -2.02 -1.93 12.77
C ARG A 142 -0.52 -1.65 12.79
N GLU A 143 0.30 -2.69 12.95
CA GLU A 143 1.76 -2.55 12.99
C GLU A 143 2.29 -2.01 11.66
N ARG A 144 1.74 -2.49 10.54
CA ARG A 144 2.06 -1.96 9.21
C ARG A 144 1.75 -0.48 9.09
N ALA A 145 0.57 -0.04 9.52
CA ALA A 145 0.19 1.35 9.50
C ALA A 145 1.12 2.21 10.39
N ALA A 146 1.49 1.70 11.57
CA ALA A 146 2.43 2.36 12.47
C ALA A 146 3.84 2.47 11.88
N PHE A 147 4.30 1.43 11.17
CA PHE A 147 5.58 1.43 10.44
C PHE A 147 5.60 2.52 9.35
N ILE A 148 4.57 2.55 8.50
CA ILE A 148 4.44 3.54 7.42
C ILE A 148 4.39 4.95 8.01
N ALA A 149 3.54 5.19 9.01
CA ALA A 149 3.38 6.50 9.64
C ALA A 149 4.67 7.00 10.29
N THR A 150 5.38 6.12 11.00
CA THR A 150 6.67 6.44 11.63
C THR A 150 7.71 6.82 10.58
N THR A 151 7.81 6.03 9.50
CA THR A 151 8.79 6.25 8.44
C THR A 151 8.57 7.59 7.74
N ILE A 152 7.31 7.92 7.41
CA ILE A 152 6.97 9.20 6.78
C ILE A 152 7.25 10.37 7.73
N ARG A 153 6.82 10.29 8.99
CA ARG A 153 7.07 11.34 9.98
C ARG A 153 8.54 11.61 10.21
N GLU A 154 9.34 10.56 10.28
CA GLU A 154 10.78 10.71 10.41
C GLU A 154 11.39 11.41 9.18
N HIS A 155 10.98 11.02 7.97
CA HIS A 155 11.40 11.69 6.75
C HIS A 155 11.05 13.19 6.76
N LEU A 156 9.78 13.52 7.04
CA LEU A 156 9.31 14.91 7.09
C LEU A 156 10.04 15.74 8.15
N ARG A 157 10.33 15.14 9.31
CA ARG A 157 11.13 15.77 10.36
C ARG A 157 12.54 16.09 9.89
N ARG A 158 13.22 15.13 9.24
CA ARG A 158 14.58 15.34 8.69
C ARG A 158 14.58 16.44 7.64
N LYS A 159 13.65 16.40 6.68
CA LYS A 159 13.48 17.42 5.63
C LYS A 159 13.29 18.83 6.21
N ARG A 160 12.43 18.98 7.22
CA ARG A 160 12.22 20.27 7.90
C ARG A 160 13.48 20.78 8.59
N VAL A 161 14.26 19.91 9.23
CA VAL A 161 15.51 20.30 9.88
C VAL A 161 16.51 20.83 8.85
N ASP A 162 16.64 20.14 7.71
CA ASP A 162 17.55 20.53 6.63
C ASP A 162 17.14 21.88 6.01
N GLU A 163 15.84 22.11 5.82
CA GLU A 163 15.31 23.39 5.33
C GLU A 163 15.63 24.55 6.28
N ILE A 164 15.41 24.36 7.59
CA ILE A 164 15.74 25.37 8.60
C ILE A 164 17.24 25.67 8.62
N ALA A 165 18.07 24.62 8.58
CA ALA A 165 19.53 24.79 8.56
C ALA A 165 20.00 25.60 7.35
N ARG A 166 19.42 25.34 6.17
CA ARG A 166 19.68 26.09 4.95
C ARG A 166 19.29 27.57 5.08
N MET A 167 18.08 27.85 5.58
CA MET A 167 17.62 29.23 5.79
C MET A 167 18.51 30.02 6.77
N VAL A 168 18.98 29.36 7.84
CA VAL A 168 19.90 29.98 8.81
C VAL A 168 21.25 30.29 8.17
N ALA A 169 21.78 29.40 7.33
CA ALA A 169 23.04 29.60 6.62
C ALA A 169 22.94 30.76 5.60
N GLU A 170 21.86 30.80 4.80
CA GLU A 170 21.60 31.87 3.83
C GLU A 170 21.51 33.24 4.52
N ARG A 171 20.73 33.34 5.60
CA ARG A 171 20.59 34.60 6.34
C ARG A 171 21.89 35.03 7.03
N SER A 172 22.70 34.09 7.50
CA SER A 172 24.01 34.38 8.08
C SER A 172 24.98 34.93 7.03
N ALA A 173 24.97 34.37 5.82
CA ALA A 173 25.78 34.86 4.70
C ALA A 173 25.38 36.28 4.27
N GLU A 174 24.07 36.56 4.18
CA GLU A 174 23.57 37.90 3.88
C GLU A 174 23.98 38.94 4.93
N LEU A 175 23.88 38.60 6.22
CA LEU A 175 24.30 39.48 7.30
C LEU A 175 25.80 39.75 7.25
N ASN A 176 26.62 38.73 7.02
CA ASN A 176 28.07 38.89 6.90
C ASN A 176 28.45 39.76 5.69
N HIS A 177 27.75 39.62 4.57
CA HIS A 177 27.97 40.46 3.38
C HIS A 177 27.60 41.93 3.63
N ARG A 178 26.53 42.20 4.40
CA ARG A 178 26.11 43.57 4.74
C ARG A 178 27.00 44.25 5.79
N LEU A 179 27.78 43.48 6.53
CA LEU A 179 28.69 43.97 7.59
C LEU A 179 30.15 44.06 7.12
N SER A 180 30.45 43.63 5.89
CA SER A 180 31.75 43.76 5.22
C SER A 180 31.77 44.98 4.31
#